data_AF-A0A7C6XNL5-F1
#
_entry.id   AF-A0A7C6XNL5-F1
#
_cell.length_a   1.000
_cell.length_b   1.000
_cell.length_c   1.000
_cell.angle_alpha   90.00
_cell.angle_beta   90.00
_cell.angle_gamma   90.00
#
_symmetry.space_group_name_H-M   'P 1'
#
loop_
_entity.id
_entity.type
_entity.pdbx_description
1 polymer ?
#
loop_
_entity_poly.entity_id
_entity_poly.type
_entity_poly.pdbx_seq_one_letter_code
_entity_poly.pdbx_strand_id
1 'polypeptide(L)' 'MTKWEYVTVPLIVHATKQILDQWGEDGYELVQVVPGPDNNGLVAYLKRPKE' A
#
# COMPACT_ATOMS: atom_id res chain seq x y z
N MET A 1 4.68 -9.11 21.71
CA MET A 1 3.84 -9.09 20.49
C MET A 1 4.34 -7.98 19.59
N THR A 2 4.49 -8.24 18.30
CA THR A 2 4.87 -7.24 17.31
C THR A 2 3.75 -6.21 17.16
N LYS A 3 4.09 -4.91 17.25
CA LYS A 3 3.17 -3.83 16.93
C LYS A 3 3.26 -3.55 15.43
N TRP A 4 2.14 -3.23 14.80
CA TRP A 4 2.08 -3.00 13.36
C TRP A 4 1.72 -1.55 13.06
N GLU A 5 2.33 -1.03 12.00
CA GLU A 5 1.95 0.22 11.33
C GLU A 5 1.24 -0.14 10.03
N TYR A 6 0.16 0.58 9.73
CA TYR A 6 -0.65 0.37 8.54
C TYR A 6 -0.78 1.68 7.77
N VAL A 7 -0.71 1.59 6.44
CA VAL A 7 -0.87 2.73 5.54
C VAL A 7 -1.76 2.37 4.37
N THR A 8 -2.42 3.38 3.82
CA THR A 8 -3.22 3.30 2.60
C THR A 8 -2.64 4.24 1.56
N VAL A 9 -2.46 3.76 0.34
CA VAL A 9 -1.85 4.54 -0.74
C VAL A 9 -2.65 4.40 -2.04
N PRO A 10 -2.89 5.50 -2.78
CA PRO A 10 -3.54 5.42 -4.07
C PRO A 10 -2.59 4.80 -5.11
N LEU A 11 -3.11 3.91 -5.94
CA LEU A 11 -2.40 3.36 -7.09
C LEU A 11 -2.83 4.11 -8.34
N ILE A 12 -1.86 4.76 -8.97
CA ILE A 12 -2.06 5.53 -10.20
C ILE A 12 -1.88 4.59 -11.39
N VAL A 13 -2.84 4.59 -12.33
CA VAL A 13 -2.76 3.80 -13.56
C VAL A 13 -1.48 4.14 -14.32
N HIS A 14 -0.80 3.12 -14.85
CA HIS A 14 0.54 3.20 -15.47
C HIS A 14 1.72 3.44 -14.49
N ALA A 15 1.49 3.68 -13.20
CA ALA A 15 2.55 3.84 -12.20
C ALA A 15 2.47 2.82 -11.03
N THR A 16 1.50 1.89 -11.06
CA THR A 16 1.26 0.91 -9.99
C THR A 16 2.52 0.19 -9.52
N LYS A 17 3.34 -0.32 -10.45
CA LYS A 17 4.56 -1.06 -10.10
C LYS A 17 5.54 -0.17 -9.32
N GLN A 18 5.84 1.01 -9.86
CA GLN A 18 6.77 1.97 -9.24
C GLN A 18 6.32 2.34 -7.83
N ILE A 19 5.02 2.56 -7.61
CA ILE A 19 4.47 2.87 -6.30
C ILE A 19 4.70 1.70 -5.34
N LEU A 20 4.32 0.48 -5.74
CA LEU A 20 4.48 -0.71 -4.89
C LEU A 20 5.95 -1.03 -4.58
N ASP A 21 6.84 -0.87 -5.56
CA ASP A 21 8.28 -1.08 -5.36
C ASP A 21 8.83 -0.10 -4.31
N GLN A 22 8.50 1.20 -4.43
CA GLN A 22 8.97 2.23 -3.50
C GLN A 22 8.56 1.94 -2.05
N TRP A 23 7.30 1.58 -1.81
CA TRP A 23 6.84 1.23 -0.46
C TRP A 23 7.45 -0.10 0.02
N GLY A 24 7.69 -1.04 -0.90
CA GLY A 24 8.40 -2.28 -0.59
C GLY A 24 9.85 -2.03 -0.14
N GLU A 25 10.56 -1.11 -0.78
CA GLU A 25 11.90 -0.67 -0.37
C GLU A 25 11.89 0.00 1.01
N ASP A 26 10.82 0.71 1.35
CA ASP A 26 10.60 1.31 2.69
C ASP A 26 10.18 0.28 3.77
N GLY A 27 10.15 -1.01 3.41
CA GLY A 27 9.89 -2.13 4.32
C GLY A 27 8.41 -2.43 4.54
N TYR A 28 7.52 -1.88 3.71
CA TYR A 28 6.08 -2.20 3.79
C TYR A 28 5.73 -3.45 2.98
N GLU A 29 4.92 -4.30 3.59
CA GLU A 29 4.33 -5.48 2.96
C GLU A 29 2.93 -5.15 2.44
N LEU A 30 2.66 -5.46 1.17
CA LEU A 30 1.34 -5.32 0.57
C LEU A 30 0.36 -6.33 1.20
N VAL A 31 -0.76 -5.83 1.72
CA VAL A 31 -1.83 -6.64 2.31
C VAL A 31 -2.93 -6.91 1.30
N GLN A 32 -3.46 -5.87 0.67
CA GLN A 32 -4.57 -5.98 -0.27
C GLN A 32 -4.65 -4.76 -1.18
N VAL A 33 -5.21 -4.94 -2.38
CA VAL A 33 -5.64 -3.86 -3.27
C VAL A 33 -7.16 -3.91 -3.42
N VAL A 34 -7.82 -2.77 -3.27
CA VAL A 34 -9.29 -2.62 -3.41
C VAL A 34 -9.64 -1.42 -4.29
N PRO A 35 -10.84 -1.37 -4.88
CA PRO A 35 -11.34 -0.16 -5.51
C PRO A 35 -11.43 1.02 -4.52
N GLY A 36 -11.13 2.23 -4.96
CA GLY A 36 -11.33 3.43 -4.16
C GLY A 36 -12.81 3.67 -3.79
N PRO A 37 -13.10 4.47 -2.74
CA PRO A 37 -14.45 4.67 -2.22
C PRO A 37 -15.46 5.21 -3.26
N ASP A 38 -14.99 5.97 -4.26
CA ASP A 38 -15.83 6.50 -5.35
C ASP A 38 -15.81 5.61 -6.61
N ASN A 39 -15.39 4.34 -6.50
CA ASN A 39 -15.05 3.45 -7.63
C ASN A 39 -14.01 4.04 -8.62
N ASN A 40 -13.32 5.11 -8.22
CA ASN A 40 -12.29 5.73 -9.04
C ASN A 40 -10.91 5.30 -8.56
N GLY A 41 -10.20 4.53 -9.39
CA GLY A 41 -8.85 4.05 -9.12
C GLY A 41 -8.78 2.89 -8.11
N LEU A 42 -7.55 2.51 -7.78
CA LEU A 42 -7.22 1.44 -6.84
C LEU A 42 -6.50 2.01 -5.62
N VAL A 43 -6.70 1.41 -4.46
CA VAL A 43 -6.01 1.74 -3.21
C VAL A 43 -5.32 0.48 -2.69
N ALA A 44 -4.05 0.59 -2.31
CA ALA A 44 -3.30 -0.46 -1.66
C ALA A 44 -3.26 -0.24 -0.14
N TYR A 45 -3.50 -1.31 0.60
CA TYR A 45 -3.27 -1.39 2.05
C TYR A 45 -1.93 -2.08 2.27
N LEU A 46 -1.06 -1.46 3.07
CA LEU A 46 0.23 -2.01 3.41
C LEU A 46 0.44 -2.00 4.92
N LYS A 47 1.35 -2.86 5.39
CA LYS A 47 1.74 -2.95 6.81
C LYS A 47 3.25 -3.06 6.96
N ARG A 48 3.78 -2.62 8.09
CA ARG A 48 5.15 -2.95 8.52
C ARG A 48 5.25 -3.09 10.05
N PRO A 49 6.24 -3.79 10.59
CA PRO A 49 6.48 -3.80 12.03
C PRO A 49 6.82 -2.37 12.51
N LYS A 50 6.24 -1.97 13.65
CA LYS A 50 6.70 -0.77 14.38
C LYS A 50 7.98 -1.11 15.13
N GLU A 51 8.97 -0.24 14.99
CA GLU A 51 10.13 -0.17 15.89
C GLU A 51 9.70 0.15 17.33
#